data_AF-A0A7C5WMY1-F1
#
_entry.id   AF-A0A7C5WMY1-F1
#
_cell.length_a   1.000
_cell.length_b   1.000
_cell.length_c   1.000
_cell.angle_alpha   90.00
_cell.angle_beta   90.00
_cell.angle_gamma   90.00
#
_symmetry.space_group_name_H-M   'P 1'
#
loop_
_entity.id
_entity.type
_entity.pdbx_description
1 polymer ?
#
loop_
_entity_poly.entity_id
_entity_poly.type
_entity_poly.pdbx_seq_one_letter_code
_entity_poly.pdbx_strand_id
1 'polypeptide(L)'
;MLEVLVAVMFLLLVFYLVYESYLKKKREENKKYVTRELLMCSNCNHIIEKTFEPGDFIGLVKDQCPRCGGKMKITEIYNVELSI
;
A
#
# COMPACT_ATOMS: atom_id res chain seq x y z
N MET A 1 -30.85 32.87 -21.94
CA MET A 1 -31.32 31.98 -20.85
C MET A 1 -30.66 30.61 -20.91
N LEU A 2 -30.73 29.87 -22.03
CA LEU A 2 -30.10 28.54 -22.15
C LEU A 2 -28.58 28.56 -21.98
N GLU A 3 -27.88 29.49 -22.64
CA GLU A 3 -26.41 29.62 -22.53
C GLU A 3 -25.95 29.90 -21.11
N VAL A 4 -26.70 30.75 -20.38
CA VAL A 4 -26.45 31.06 -18.97
C VAL A 4 -26.64 29.82 -18.10
N LEU A 5 -27.69 29.02 -18.36
CA LEU A 5 -27.93 27.76 -17.65
C LEU A 5 -26.79 26.75 -17.90
N VAL A 6 -26.31 26.62 -19.15
CA VAL A 6 -25.19 25.74 -19.50
C VAL A 6 -23.91 26.20 -18.80
N ALA A 7 -23.62 27.50 -18.78
CA ALA A 7 -22.46 28.05 -18.09
C ALA A 7 -22.50 27.79 -16.57
N VAL A 8 -23.67 27.93 -15.94
CA VAL A 8 -23.87 27.63 -14.51
C VAL A 8 -23.67 26.14 -14.24
N MET A 9 -24.23 25.25 -15.07
CA MET A 9 -24.04 23.81 -14.93
C MET A 9 -22.57 23.41 -15.07
N PHE A 10 -21.85 24.02 -16.02
CA PHE A 10 -20.42 23.78 -16.20
C PHE A 10 -19.62 24.22 -14.97
N LEU A 11 -19.91 25.40 -14.42
CA LEU A 11 -19.30 25.88 -13.19
C LEU A 11 -19.54 24.94 -12.00
N LEU A 12 -20.78 24.46 -11.83
CA LEU A 12 -21.11 23.49 -10.78
C LEU A 12 -20.36 22.16 -10.96
N LEU A 13 -20.23 21.68 -12.19
CA LEU A 13 -19.46 20.48 -12.50
C LEU A 13 -17.98 20.66 -12.16
N VAL A 14 -17.37 21.78 -12.55
CA VAL A 14 -15.99 22.10 -12.20
C VAL A 14 -15.81 22.16 -10.68
N PHE A 15 -16.71 22.84 -9.97
CA PHE A 15 -16.69 22.90 -8.50
C PHE A 15 -16.80 21.51 -7.87
N TYR A 16 -17.69 20.67 -8.36
CA TYR A 16 -17.87 19.30 -7.89
C TYR A 16 -16.60 18.46 -8.07
N LEU A 17 -15.96 18.54 -9.25
CA LEU A 17 -14.71 17.81 -9.52
C LEU A 17 -13.56 18.26 -8.62
N VAL A 18 -13.42 19.57 -8.40
CA VAL A 18 -12.40 20.12 -7.49
C VAL A 18 -12.66 19.66 -6.06
N TYR A 19 -13.93 19.69 -5.62
CA TYR A 19 -14.33 19.25 -4.29
C TYR A 19 -14.05 17.75 -4.06
N GLU A 20 -14.41 16.88 -5.01
CA GLU A 20 -14.11 15.44 -4.95
C GLU A 20 -12.59 15.18 -4.94
N SER A 21 -11.82 15.89 -5.76
CA SER A 21 -10.37 15.75 -5.77
C SER A 21 -9.75 16.14 -4.42
N TYR A 22 -10.26 17.20 -3.79
CA TYR A 22 -9.82 17.62 -2.46
C TYR A 22 -10.16 16.57 -1.39
N LEU A 23 -11.39 16.04 -1.41
CA LEU A 23 -11.81 14.98 -0.48
C LEU A 23 -11.00 13.70 -0.66
N LYS A 24 -10.73 13.30 -1.90
CA LYS A 24 -9.94 12.09 -2.18
C LYS A 24 -8.53 12.21 -1.63
N LYS A 25 -7.87 13.34 -1.87
CA LYS A 25 -6.54 13.63 -1.31
C LYS A 25 -6.55 13.56 0.22
N LYS A 26 -7.54 14.20 0.85
CA LYS A 26 -7.69 14.16 2.31
C LYS A 26 -7.93 12.74 2.84
N ARG A 27 -8.72 11.91 2.14
CA ARG A 27 -8.91 10.50 2.53
C ARG A 27 -7.60 9.72 2.43
N GLU A 28 -6.84 9.89 1.36
CA GLU A 28 -5.55 9.22 1.15
C GLU A 28 -4.50 9.65 2.19
N GLU A 29 -4.43 10.93 2.56
CA GLU A 29 -3.54 11.43 3.61
C GLU A 29 -3.81 10.82 4.99
N ASN A 30 -5.06 10.41 5.26
CA ASN A 30 -5.42 9.77 6.52
C ASN A 30 -5.14 8.25 6.53
N LYS A 31 -4.89 7.64 5.37
CA LYS A 31 -4.54 6.23 5.31
C LYS A 31 -3.11 6.05 5.80
N LYS A 32 -2.95 5.34 6.90
CA LYS A 32 -1.61 4.91 7.34
C LYS A 32 -1.28 3.58 6.70
N TYR A 33 -0.07 3.45 6.20
CA TYR A 33 0.45 2.21 5.64
C TYR A 33 1.61 1.70 6.49
N VAL A 34 1.74 0.38 6.58
CA VAL A 34 2.94 -0.28 7.09
C VAL A 34 3.53 -1.16 6.00
N THR A 35 4.85 -1.09 5.83
CA THR A 35 5.56 -1.97 4.90
C THR A 35 5.88 -3.29 5.61
N ARG A 36 5.51 -4.39 4.96
CA ARG A 36 5.72 -5.75 5.42
C ARG A 36 6.67 -6.46 4.47
N GLU A 37 7.40 -7.41 5.02
CA GLU A 37 8.23 -8.34 4.27
C GLU A 37 7.75 -9.77 4.52
N LEU A 38 7.82 -10.60 3.48
CA LEU A 38 7.46 -12.01 3.55
C LEU A 38 8.72 -12.84 3.34
N LEU A 39 9.13 -13.56 4.39
CA LEU A 39 10.25 -14.48 4.35
C LEU A 39 9.74 -15.88 4.04
N MET A 40 10.31 -16.53 3.03
CA MET A 40 10.02 -17.91 2.68
C MET A 40 11.26 -18.79 2.90
N CYS A 41 11.07 -19.93 3.58
CA CYS A 41 12.12 -20.92 3.74
C CYS A 41 12.44 -21.61 2.41
N SER A 42 13.71 -21.67 2.05
CA SER A 42 14.15 -22.30 0.79
C SER A 42 14.10 -23.84 0.80
N ASN A 43 13.82 -24.46 1.96
CA ASN A 43 13.82 -25.91 2.13
C ASN A 43 12.42 -26.52 2.31
N CYS A 44 11.57 -25.90 3.14
CA CYS A 44 10.23 -26.42 3.45
C CYS A 44 9.09 -25.47 3.08
N ASN A 45 9.38 -24.36 2.39
CA ASN A 45 8.41 -23.33 1.97
C ASN A 45 7.59 -22.71 3.11
N HIS A 46 8.03 -22.84 4.36
CA HIS A 46 7.39 -22.15 5.47
C HIS A 46 7.56 -20.62 5.32
N ILE A 47 6.48 -19.89 5.58
CA ILE A 47 6.39 -18.44 5.40
C ILE A 47 6.25 -17.75 6.75
N ILE A 48 6.93 -16.61 6.89
CA ILE A 48 6.79 -15.70 8.03
C ILE A 48 6.69 -14.28 7.50
N GLU A 49 5.73 -13.53 7.99
CA GLU A 49 5.57 -12.10 7.70
C GLU A 49 6.17 -11.26 8.82
N LYS A 50 6.92 -10.22 8.46
CA LYS A 50 7.58 -9.31 9.39
C LYS A 50 7.43 -7.86 8.96
N THR A 51 7.79 -6.94 9.85
CA THR A 51 7.93 -5.52 9.50
C THR A 51 9.17 -5.36 8.63
N PHE A 52 9.04 -4.61 7.53
CA PHE A 52 10.17 -4.25 6.69
C PHE A 52 11.18 -3.38 7.45
N GLU A 53 12.47 -3.66 7.26
CA GLU A 53 13.58 -2.87 7.79
C GLU A 53 14.37 -2.22 6.65
N PRO A 54 14.90 -1.00 6.84
CA PRO A 54 15.74 -0.36 5.82
C PRO A 54 16.94 -1.24 5.44
N GLY A 55 17.08 -1.51 4.14
CA GLY A 55 18.13 -2.41 3.62
C GLY A 55 17.61 -3.79 3.24
N ASP A 56 16.38 -4.14 3.59
CA ASP A 56 15.72 -5.35 3.11
C ASP A 56 15.43 -5.25 1.60
N PHE A 57 15.67 -6.34 0.88
CA PHE A 57 15.36 -6.46 -0.55
C PHE A 57 14.96 -7.89 -0.91
N ILE A 58 14.18 -8.03 -1.98
CA ILE A 58 13.74 -9.35 -2.46
C ILE A 58 14.96 -10.20 -2.82
N GLY A 59 15.04 -11.40 -2.25
CA GLY A 59 16.14 -12.34 -2.40
C GLY A 59 17.17 -12.28 -1.27
N LEU A 60 17.13 -11.28 -0.39
CA LEU A 60 17.98 -11.22 0.79
C LEU A 60 17.71 -12.45 1.68
N VAL A 61 18.77 -13.16 2.03
CA VAL A 61 18.71 -14.24 3.03
C VAL A 61 18.73 -13.60 4.42
N LYS A 62 17.63 -13.75 5.14
CA LYS A 62 17.39 -13.18 6.46
C LYS A 62 16.77 -14.28 7.33
N ASP A 63 17.30 -14.45 8.54
CA ASP A 63 16.87 -15.48 9.51
C ASP A 63 17.02 -16.97 9.12
N GLN A 64 16.72 -17.80 10.11
CA GLN A 64 16.61 -19.26 10.00
C GLN A 64 15.16 -19.71 10.20
N CYS A 65 14.76 -20.76 9.48
CA CYS A 65 13.42 -21.30 9.55
C CYS A 65 13.18 -21.96 10.91
N PRO A 66 12.15 -21.54 11.67
CA PRO A 66 11.85 -22.14 12.97
C PRO A 66 11.35 -23.59 12.87
N ARG A 67 10.95 -24.06 11.68
CA ARG A 67 10.49 -25.44 11.46
C ARG A 67 11.59 -26.43 11.10
N CYS A 68 12.59 -26.01 10.33
CA CYS A 68 13.60 -26.94 9.77
C CYS A 68 15.05 -26.43 9.83
N GLY A 69 15.29 -25.23 10.38
CA GLY A 69 16.61 -24.61 10.46
C GLY A 69 17.16 -24.08 9.12
N GLY A 70 16.44 -24.27 8.00
CA GLY A 70 16.86 -23.80 6.69
C GLY A 70 16.89 -22.29 6.56
N LYS A 71 17.70 -21.76 5.63
CA LYS A 71 17.77 -20.33 5.33
C LYS A 71 16.42 -19.81 4.85
N MET A 72 15.98 -18.68 5.40
CA MET A 72 14.83 -17.95 4.88
C MET A 72 15.29 -16.79 4.01
N LYS A 73 14.51 -16.48 2.98
CA LYS A 73 14.78 -15.37 2.07
C LYS A 73 13.54 -14.50 1.92
N ILE A 74 13.72 -13.21 1.76
CA ILE A 74 12.61 -12.30 1.46
C ILE A 74 12.12 -12.60 0.04
N THR A 75 10.84 -12.92 -0.13
CA THR A 75 10.23 -13.14 -1.45
C THR A 75 9.32 -12.00 -1.87
N GLU A 76 8.76 -11.27 -0.91
CA GLU A 76 7.82 -10.18 -1.18
C GLU A 76 8.05 -9.03 -0.19
N ILE A 77 7.86 -7.80 -0.66
CA ILE A 77 7.81 -6.58 0.15
C ILE A 77 6.60 -5.78 -0.33
N TYR A 78 5.67 -5.43 0.56
CA TYR A 78 4.42 -4.78 0.19
C TYR A 78 3.90 -3.85 1.30
N ASN A 79 3.01 -2.92 0.91
CA ASN A 79 2.35 -2.02 1.84
C ASN A 79 0.98 -2.54 2.21
N VAL A 80 0.68 -2.55 3.50
CA VAL A 80 -0.65 -2.87 4.05
C VAL A 80 -1.26 -1.59 4.62
N GLU A 81 -2.48 -1.28 4.21
CA GLU A 81 -3.27 -0.19 4.79
C GLU A 81 -3.67 -0.57 6.22
N LEU A 82 -3.32 0.26 7.20
CA LEU A 82 -3.78 0.13 8.57
C LEU A 82 -5.23 0.61 8.63
N SER A 83 -6.16 -0.32 8.78
CA SER A 83 -7.52 -0.01 9.24
C SER A 83 -7.44 0.35 10.72
N ILE A 84 -7.43 1.66 11.03
CA ILE A 84 -7.51 2.21 12.39
C ILE A 84 -8.97 2.41 12.76
#